data_AF-A0A7V7JMR8-F1
#
_entry.id   AF-A0A7V7JMR8-F1
#
_cell.length_a   1.000
_cell.length_b   1.000
_cell.length_c   1.000
_cell.angle_alpha   90.00
_cell.angle_beta   90.00
_cell.angle_gamma   90.00
#
_symmetry.space_group_name_H-M   'P 1'
#
loop_
_entity.id
_entity.type
_entity.pdbx_description
1 polymer ?
#
loop_
_entity_poly.entity_id
_entity_poly.type
_entity_poly.pdbx_seq_one_letter_code
_entity_poly.pdbx_strand_id
1 'polypeptide(L)'
;MSQGAIIHQALQRFAAAVTEKMTQLTSGAPEDQLRGPFENFMADVADAVGWKVVCTGETRLPERLGRPDYAVHLNRLLAGYVELKAPGVGASAKRFKDHNRDQFKRFSAIPNILYTDGNEWALYRDGKVVRRTVRLTGDVATDGKKAVAAQDAHAVEGLLRDFLSWEPVIPTDRKGKIDLKGFATLLAPLCRMLRNDVTDALKGSASPLVQLAKDWRQLLFPDASDEQFADAYAQTVTFALLLGRSEGANPLTLDSAEATLATQHNLLSRALQVLTDPGAQAEMSASLDLLLRVIAAVPPATFTGPEDPWLYFYEDFLAAYDQNCARTPGPTIRRSRSSVAKFA
;
A
#
# COMPACT_ATOMS: atom_id res chain seq x y z
N MET A 1 -35.11 -9.80 -3.31
CA MET A 1 -34.71 -8.58 -4.06
C MET A 1 -33.54 -8.95 -4.97
N SER A 2 -33.41 -8.34 -6.15
CA SER A 2 -32.22 -8.56 -7.00
C SER A 2 -30.98 -7.95 -6.34
N GLN A 3 -29.80 -8.47 -6.65
CA GLN A 3 -28.51 -7.95 -6.13
C GLN A 3 -28.36 -6.44 -6.40
N GLY A 4 -28.64 -6.00 -7.63
CA GLY A 4 -28.58 -4.57 -7.98
C GLY A 4 -29.56 -3.70 -7.16
N ALA A 5 -30.73 -4.22 -6.78
CA ALA A 5 -31.66 -3.50 -5.92
C ALA A 5 -31.13 -3.37 -4.48
N ILE A 6 -30.43 -4.38 -3.96
CA ILE A 6 -29.80 -4.36 -2.64
C ILE A 6 -28.68 -3.30 -2.62
N ILE A 7 -27.81 -3.31 -3.63
CA ILE A 7 -26.70 -2.35 -3.73
C ILE A 7 -27.21 -0.92 -3.91
N HIS A 8 -28.29 -0.72 -4.69
CA HIS A 8 -28.91 0.59 -4.82
C HIS A 8 -29.45 1.11 -3.47
N GLN A 9 -30.13 0.25 -2.69
CA GLN A 9 -30.59 0.64 -1.35
C GLN A 9 -29.42 0.92 -0.39
N ALA A 10 -28.34 0.15 -0.48
CA ALA A 10 -27.12 0.38 0.30
C ALA A 10 -26.50 1.75 -0.04
N LEU A 11 -26.38 2.09 -1.32
CA LEU A 11 -25.85 3.39 -1.75
C LEU A 11 -26.79 4.55 -1.35
N GLN A 12 -28.12 4.34 -1.35
CA GLN A 12 -29.06 5.32 -0.80
C GLN A 12 -28.90 5.50 0.71
N ARG A 13 -28.64 4.44 1.48
CA ARG A 13 -28.35 4.52 2.91
C ARG A 13 -27.04 5.28 3.16
N PHE A 14 -26.00 4.99 2.38
CA PHE A 14 -24.75 5.75 2.38
C PHE A 14 -25.01 7.25 2.21
N ALA A 15 -25.69 7.64 1.12
CA ALA A 15 -25.95 9.04 0.83
C ALA A 15 -26.78 9.73 1.92
N ALA A 16 -27.81 9.05 2.45
CA ALA A 16 -28.63 9.58 3.54
C ALA A 16 -27.81 9.80 4.83
N ALA A 17 -26.95 8.84 5.20
CA ALA A 17 -26.12 8.95 6.38
C ALA A 17 -25.06 10.05 6.27
N VAL A 18 -24.50 10.25 5.06
CA VAL A 18 -23.58 11.37 4.80
C VAL A 18 -24.32 12.70 4.92
N THR A 19 -25.48 12.86 4.29
CA THR A 19 -26.29 14.09 4.40
C THR A 19 -26.65 14.39 5.86
N GLU A 20 -27.08 13.38 6.62
CA GLU A 20 -27.43 13.55 8.04
C GLU A 20 -26.25 14.08 8.85
N LYS A 21 -25.03 13.55 8.64
CA LYS A 21 -23.82 14.02 9.32
C LYS A 21 -23.40 15.42 8.88
N MET A 22 -23.49 15.72 7.59
CA MET A 22 -23.08 17.02 7.01
C MET A 22 -24.02 18.17 7.37
N THR A 23 -25.26 17.86 7.76
CA THR A 23 -26.30 18.86 8.11
C THR A 23 -26.41 19.14 9.62
N GLN A 24 -25.60 18.47 10.46
CA GLN A 24 -25.60 18.72 11.90
C GLN A 24 -25.07 20.13 12.25
N LEU A 25 -25.57 20.69 13.35
CA LEU A 25 -25.13 21.99 13.86
C LEU A 25 -23.66 21.97 14.33
N THR A 26 -23.18 20.83 14.82
CA THR A 26 -21.78 20.63 15.18
C THR A 26 -21.01 20.14 13.96
N SER A 27 -20.00 20.90 13.54
CA SER A 27 -19.14 20.50 12.42
C SER A 27 -18.02 19.57 12.88
N GLY A 28 -17.95 18.39 12.29
CA GLY A 28 -16.73 17.58 12.26
C GLY A 28 -15.91 17.89 11.01
N ALA A 29 -14.72 17.29 10.88
CA ALA A 29 -13.98 17.35 9.61
C ALA A 29 -14.85 16.74 8.49
N PRO A 30 -15.07 17.43 7.36
CA PRO A 30 -15.99 16.96 6.31
C PRO A 30 -15.65 15.58 5.76
N GLU A 31 -14.37 15.26 5.64
CA GLU A 31 -13.88 13.96 5.17
C GLU A 31 -14.19 12.84 6.17
N ASP A 32 -14.07 13.11 7.47
CA ASP A 32 -14.35 12.13 8.52
C ASP A 32 -15.83 11.75 8.59
N GLN A 33 -16.72 12.60 8.05
CA GLN A 33 -18.14 12.28 7.96
C GLN A 33 -18.43 11.11 7.01
N LEU A 34 -17.53 10.84 6.06
CA LEU A 34 -17.66 9.72 5.12
C LEU A 34 -17.28 8.36 5.72
N ARG A 35 -16.38 8.32 6.72
CA ARG A 35 -15.78 7.07 7.25
C ARG A 35 -16.81 6.01 7.65
N GLY A 36 -17.67 6.33 8.61
CA GLY A 36 -18.73 5.40 9.07
C GLY A 36 -19.72 4.99 7.98
N PRO A 37 -20.31 5.94 7.21
CA PRO A 37 -21.15 5.59 6.07
C PRO A 37 -20.45 4.70 5.03
N PHE A 38 -19.18 4.97 4.73
CA PHE A 38 -18.38 4.20 3.78
C PHE A 38 -18.18 2.75 4.25
N GLU A 39 -17.80 2.53 5.51
CA GLU A 39 -17.64 1.18 6.08
C GLU A 39 -18.95 0.37 5.98
N ASN A 40 -20.08 0.98 6.35
CA ASN A 40 -21.38 0.35 6.26
C ASN A 40 -21.76 0.01 4.81
N PHE A 41 -21.45 0.91 3.87
CA PHE A 41 -21.70 0.66 2.45
C PHE A 41 -20.85 -0.49 1.91
N MET A 42 -19.57 -0.56 2.26
CA MET A 42 -18.69 -1.65 1.86
C MET A 42 -19.16 -2.99 2.43
N ALA A 43 -19.62 -3.03 3.68
CA ALA A 43 -20.21 -4.22 4.30
C ALA A 43 -21.49 -4.66 3.57
N ASP A 44 -22.41 -3.73 3.31
CA ASP A 44 -23.66 -4.01 2.59
C ASP A 44 -23.39 -4.57 1.18
N VAL A 45 -22.42 -4.00 0.46
CA VAL A 45 -22.01 -4.50 -0.87
C VAL A 45 -21.40 -5.89 -0.75
N ALA A 46 -20.51 -6.11 0.22
CA ALA A 46 -19.87 -7.41 0.44
C ALA A 46 -20.90 -8.52 0.70
N ASP A 47 -21.88 -8.25 1.58
CA ASP A 47 -22.97 -9.18 1.87
C ASP A 47 -23.82 -9.46 0.63
N ALA A 48 -24.15 -8.42 -0.15
CA ALA A 48 -24.95 -8.55 -1.37
C ALA A 48 -24.26 -9.37 -2.46
N VAL A 49 -22.92 -9.41 -2.48
CA VAL A 49 -22.13 -10.15 -3.46
C VAL A 49 -21.54 -11.47 -2.93
N GLY A 50 -21.77 -11.80 -1.66
CA GLY A 50 -21.27 -13.01 -1.03
C GLY A 50 -19.76 -12.99 -0.78
N TRP A 51 -19.18 -11.81 -0.57
CA TRP A 51 -17.76 -11.60 -0.28
C TRP A 51 -17.54 -11.28 1.19
N LYS A 52 -16.37 -11.68 1.72
CA LYS A 52 -15.94 -11.28 3.06
C LYS A 52 -14.96 -10.12 2.95
N VAL A 53 -15.47 -8.90 3.05
CA VAL A 53 -14.69 -7.66 3.01
C VAL A 53 -14.50 -7.11 4.42
N VAL A 54 -13.28 -6.68 4.74
CA VAL A 54 -12.97 -5.98 5.99
C VAL A 54 -12.24 -4.68 5.64
N CYS A 55 -12.78 -3.55 6.11
CA CYS A 55 -12.12 -2.25 6.05
C CYS A 55 -11.42 -2.01 7.39
N THR A 56 -10.10 -1.89 7.37
CA THR A 56 -9.31 -1.53 8.55
C THR A 56 -8.97 -0.05 8.45
N GLY A 57 -9.61 0.76 9.32
CA GLY A 57 -9.34 2.19 9.40
C GLY A 57 -7.96 2.44 10.00
N GLU A 58 -7.17 3.26 9.32
CA GLU A 58 -5.84 3.65 9.79
C GLU A 58 -5.94 4.91 10.67
N THR A 59 -5.20 4.92 11.78
CA THR A 59 -5.12 6.10 12.63
C THR A 59 -4.27 7.15 11.92
N ARG A 60 -4.85 8.32 11.64
CA ARG A 60 -4.09 9.45 11.13
C ARG A 60 -3.11 9.92 12.20
N LEU A 61 -1.84 9.63 12.01
CA LEU A 61 -0.78 10.28 12.78
C LEU A 61 -0.65 11.71 12.25
N PRO A 62 -0.78 12.74 13.10
CA PRO A 62 -0.61 14.13 12.68
C PRO A 62 0.70 14.32 11.91
N GLU A 63 0.67 15.14 10.86
CA GLU A 63 1.85 15.54 10.07
C GLU A 63 2.50 14.44 9.19
N ARG A 64 1.98 13.22 9.18
CA ARG A 64 2.46 12.17 8.29
C ARG A 64 1.53 12.00 7.08
N LEU A 65 2.10 12.18 5.89
CA LEU A 65 1.47 11.88 4.60
C LEU A 65 1.35 10.35 4.33
N GLY A 66 1.64 9.51 5.33
CA GLY A 66 2.15 8.15 5.16
C GLY A 66 1.14 7.09 4.74
N ARG A 67 -0.15 7.28 5.01
CA ARG A 67 -1.12 6.18 4.85
C ARG A 67 -2.44 6.59 4.26
N PRO A 68 -3.00 5.73 3.39
CA PRO A 68 -4.40 5.84 3.02
C PRO A 68 -5.31 5.65 4.22
N ASP A 69 -6.54 6.18 4.14
CA ASP A 69 -7.52 6.09 5.22
C ASP A 69 -7.93 4.66 5.60
N TYR A 70 -7.97 3.75 4.62
CA TYR A 70 -8.32 2.35 4.82
C TYR A 70 -7.41 1.39 4.07
N ALA A 71 -7.03 0.31 4.74
CA ALA A 71 -6.67 -0.95 4.09
C ALA A 71 -7.93 -1.81 3.94
N VAL A 72 -8.18 -2.34 2.74
CA VAL A 72 -9.35 -3.19 2.46
C VAL A 72 -8.90 -4.60 2.13
N HIS A 73 -9.44 -5.56 2.88
CA HIS A 73 -9.12 -6.97 2.74
C HIS A 73 -10.32 -7.75 2.19
N LEU A 74 -10.10 -8.54 1.14
CA LEU A 74 -11.05 -9.54 0.65
C LEU A 74 -10.54 -10.93 1.06
N ASN A 75 -11.32 -11.68 1.82
CA ASN A 75 -10.96 -13.02 2.29
C ASN A 75 -9.58 -13.08 2.99
N ARG A 76 -9.26 -12.05 3.80
CA ARG A 76 -7.96 -11.83 4.50
C ARG A 76 -6.78 -11.47 3.59
N LEU A 77 -6.96 -11.37 2.27
CA LEU A 77 -5.94 -10.84 1.37
C LEU A 77 -6.16 -9.34 1.17
N LEU A 78 -5.08 -8.57 1.18
CA LEU A 78 -5.12 -7.14 0.83
C LEU A 78 -5.62 -7.00 -0.61
N ALA A 79 -6.79 -6.38 -0.76
CA ALA A 79 -7.37 -6.05 -2.06
C ALA A 79 -6.88 -4.68 -2.54
N GLY A 80 -6.63 -3.75 -1.62
CA GLY A 80 -6.08 -2.44 -1.94
C GLY A 80 -6.37 -1.43 -0.84
N TYR A 81 -6.12 -0.16 -1.14
CA TYR A 81 -6.35 0.94 -0.21
C TYR A 81 -7.49 1.84 -0.67
N VAL A 82 -8.09 2.55 0.28
CA VAL A 82 -9.08 3.60 0.01
C VAL A 82 -8.61 4.89 0.65
N GLU A 83 -8.71 5.98 -0.11
CA GLU A 83 -8.47 7.33 0.35
C GLU A 83 -9.76 8.14 0.21
N LEU A 84 -10.26 8.66 1.33
CA LEU A 84 -11.46 9.49 1.35
C LEU A 84 -11.09 10.95 1.13
N LYS A 85 -12.04 11.72 0.62
CA LYS A 85 -11.94 13.16 0.46
C LYS A 85 -13.20 13.84 0.95
N ALA A 86 -13.09 15.09 1.40
CA ALA A 86 -14.26 15.89 1.70
C ALA A 86 -15.21 16.00 0.49
N PRO A 87 -16.53 15.83 0.67
CA PRO A 87 -17.50 16.00 -0.41
C PRO A 87 -17.29 17.29 -1.21
N GLY A 88 -17.25 17.17 -2.55
CA GLY A 88 -17.02 18.28 -3.47
C GLY A 88 -15.58 18.44 -3.95
N VAL A 89 -14.60 17.84 -3.26
CA VAL A 89 -13.18 17.80 -3.70
C VAL A 89 -13.03 16.98 -4.99
N GLY A 90 -13.81 15.91 -5.12
CA GLY A 90 -13.76 14.93 -6.20
C GLY A 90 -12.76 13.80 -5.95
N ALA A 91 -12.73 12.85 -6.90
CA ALA A 91 -11.83 11.69 -6.88
C ALA A 91 -10.76 11.72 -8.00
N SER A 92 -10.69 12.83 -8.75
CA SER A 92 -9.80 12.98 -9.89
C SER A 92 -8.48 13.64 -9.51
N ALA A 93 -7.36 12.97 -9.82
CA ALA A 93 -6.01 13.51 -9.64
C ALA A 93 -5.79 14.87 -10.32
N LYS A 94 -6.54 15.15 -11.41
CA LYS A 94 -6.50 16.44 -12.11
C LYS A 94 -7.06 17.60 -11.29
N ARG A 95 -7.92 17.32 -10.29
CA ARG A 95 -8.56 18.31 -9.43
C ARG A 95 -7.79 18.54 -8.13
N PHE A 96 -6.89 17.63 -7.76
CA PHE A 96 -6.12 17.72 -6.53
C PHE A 96 -5.11 18.87 -6.57
N LYS A 97 -5.11 19.66 -5.49
CA LYS A 97 -4.21 20.79 -5.27
C LYS A 97 -3.48 20.61 -3.94
N ASP A 98 -2.35 21.29 -3.80
CA ASP A 98 -1.58 21.40 -2.56
C ASP A 98 -1.38 20.03 -1.89
N HIS A 99 -1.79 19.90 -0.61
CA HIS A 99 -1.68 18.67 0.18
C HIS A 99 -2.24 17.42 -0.52
N ASN A 100 -3.42 17.52 -1.16
CA ASN A 100 -4.03 16.39 -1.86
C ASN A 100 -3.19 15.93 -3.07
N ARG A 101 -2.49 16.86 -3.74
CA ARG A 101 -1.61 16.52 -4.86
C ARG A 101 -0.36 15.80 -4.38
N ASP A 102 0.22 16.25 -3.27
CA ASP A 102 1.42 15.65 -2.70
C ASP A 102 1.12 14.25 -2.16
N GLN A 103 -0.03 14.08 -1.51
CA GLN A 103 -0.53 12.78 -1.08
C GLN A 103 -0.79 11.83 -2.26
N PHE A 104 -1.46 12.31 -3.32
CA PHE A 104 -1.66 11.50 -4.54
C PHE A 104 -0.32 11.09 -5.18
N LYS A 105 0.67 12.00 -5.24
CA LYS A 105 2.00 11.66 -5.74
C LYS A 105 2.64 10.53 -4.95
N ARG A 106 2.50 10.53 -3.62
CA ARG A 106 2.98 9.45 -2.76
C ARG A 106 2.24 8.13 -3.04
N PHE A 107 0.91 8.16 -3.05
CA PHE A 107 0.08 6.96 -3.23
C PHE A 107 0.04 6.45 -4.68
N SER A 108 0.61 7.18 -5.63
CA SER A 108 0.72 6.71 -7.03
C SER A 108 1.53 5.43 -7.18
N ALA A 109 2.37 5.08 -6.20
CA ALA A 109 3.08 3.80 -6.14
C ALA A 109 2.20 2.62 -5.68
N ILE A 110 1.03 2.89 -5.11
CA ILE A 110 0.11 1.86 -4.62
C ILE A 110 -0.53 1.18 -5.84
N PRO A 111 -0.39 -0.16 -5.99
CA PRO A 111 -0.86 -0.87 -7.19
C PRO A 111 -2.37 -0.89 -7.38
N ASN A 112 -3.16 -0.67 -6.32
CA ASN A 112 -4.61 -0.65 -6.36
C ASN A 112 -5.18 0.25 -5.24
N ILE A 113 -5.64 1.45 -5.61
CA ILE A 113 -6.19 2.44 -4.69
C ILE A 113 -7.48 3.06 -5.21
N LEU A 114 -8.47 3.15 -4.33
CA LEU A 114 -9.76 3.78 -4.58
C LEU A 114 -9.80 5.16 -3.94
N TYR A 115 -10.14 6.19 -4.72
CA TYR A 115 -10.45 7.52 -4.20
C TYR A 115 -11.94 7.76 -4.26
N THR A 116 -12.48 8.37 -3.21
CA THR A 116 -13.86 8.88 -3.23
C THR A 116 -14.07 10.08 -2.32
N ASP A 117 -14.89 11.03 -2.77
CA ASP A 117 -15.46 12.09 -1.93
C ASP A 117 -16.95 11.84 -1.60
N GLY A 118 -17.42 10.60 -1.83
CA GLY A 118 -18.81 10.20 -1.75
C GLY A 118 -19.60 10.46 -3.04
N ASN A 119 -19.33 11.55 -3.75
CA ASN A 119 -20.00 11.92 -5.01
C ASN A 119 -19.29 11.37 -6.25
N GLU A 120 -17.96 11.36 -6.24
CA GLU A 120 -17.10 10.82 -7.29
C GLU A 120 -16.31 9.61 -6.75
N TRP A 121 -16.09 8.63 -7.62
CA TRP A 121 -15.39 7.39 -7.32
C TRP A 121 -14.42 7.08 -8.45
N ALA A 122 -13.13 6.93 -8.12
CA ALA A 122 -12.08 6.68 -9.10
C ALA A 122 -11.11 5.61 -8.60
N LEU A 123 -10.94 4.57 -9.41
CA LEU A 123 -9.96 3.51 -9.19
C LEU A 123 -8.66 3.84 -9.93
N TYR A 124 -7.55 3.86 -9.19
CA TYR A 124 -6.20 4.01 -9.74
C TYR A 124 -5.38 2.75 -9.53
N ARG A 125 -4.54 2.44 -10.52
CA ARG A 125 -3.49 1.43 -10.46
C ARG A 125 -2.21 2.05 -11.01
N ASP A 126 -1.14 2.01 -10.23
CA ASP A 126 0.16 2.60 -10.58
C ASP A 126 0.03 4.09 -11.00
N GLY A 127 -0.79 4.84 -10.25
CA GLY A 127 -1.06 6.26 -10.48
C GLY A 127 -1.93 6.57 -11.70
N LYS A 128 -2.42 5.55 -12.43
CA LYS A 128 -3.26 5.72 -13.62
C LYS A 128 -4.69 5.32 -13.34
N VAL A 129 -5.63 6.10 -13.86
CA VAL A 129 -7.05 5.79 -13.74
C VAL A 129 -7.37 4.54 -14.58
N VAL A 130 -8.00 3.54 -13.97
CA VAL A 130 -8.30 2.25 -14.63
C VAL A 130 -9.48 2.36 -15.59
N ARG A 131 -10.48 3.17 -15.20
CA ARG A 131 -11.71 3.37 -15.95
C ARG A 131 -12.25 4.78 -15.74
N ARG A 132 -13.30 5.15 -16.49
CA ARG A 132 -13.97 6.44 -16.29
C ARG A 132 -14.43 6.58 -14.83
N THR A 133 -14.12 7.72 -14.22
CA THR A 133 -14.61 8.10 -12.89
C THR A 133 -16.13 8.02 -12.87
N VAL A 134 -16.66 7.33 -11.85
CA VAL A 134 -18.10 7.25 -11.60
C VAL A 134 -18.50 8.49 -10.79
N ARG A 135 -19.58 9.15 -11.19
CA ARG A 135 -20.13 10.30 -10.49
C ARG A 135 -21.61 10.05 -10.23
N LEU A 136 -22.04 10.23 -8.99
CA LEU A 136 -23.44 10.12 -8.58
C LEU A 136 -24.28 11.25 -9.20
N THR A 137 -25.57 11.01 -9.33
CA THR A 137 -26.49 11.94 -9.99
C THR A 137 -26.68 13.24 -9.21
N GLY A 138 -26.75 13.17 -7.88
CA GLY A 138 -26.87 14.35 -7.00
C GLY A 138 -25.68 14.51 -6.05
N ASP A 139 -25.90 15.23 -4.95
CA ASP A 139 -24.88 15.51 -3.94
C ASP A 139 -25.20 14.82 -2.61
N VAL A 140 -24.33 13.90 -2.17
CA VAL A 140 -24.47 13.17 -0.91
C VAL A 140 -24.40 14.07 0.32
N ALA A 141 -23.91 15.30 0.21
CA ALA A 141 -23.89 16.25 1.31
C ALA A 141 -25.26 16.91 1.56
N THR A 142 -26.16 16.96 0.56
CA THR A 142 -27.41 17.73 0.64
C THR A 142 -28.67 16.95 0.27
N ASP A 143 -28.58 15.98 -0.64
CA ASP A 143 -29.76 15.43 -1.31
C ASP A 143 -30.28 14.13 -0.64
N GLY A 144 -29.56 13.61 0.35
CA GLY A 144 -29.87 12.35 1.01
C GLY A 144 -30.01 11.20 0.02
N LYS A 145 -31.08 10.40 0.16
CA LYS A 145 -31.35 9.28 -0.75
C LYS A 145 -31.53 9.71 -2.21
N LYS A 146 -31.91 10.96 -2.48
CA LYS A 146 -32.15 11.47 -3.84
C LYS A 146 -30.84 11.74 -4.59
N ALA A 147 -29.69 11.74 -3.91
CA ALA A 147 -28.38 11.85 -4.54
C ALA A 147 -28.07 10.66 -5.48
N VAL A 148 -28.77 9.54 -5.31
CA VAL A 148 -28.44 8.26 -5.93
C VAL A 148 -29.55 7.82 -6.88
N ALA A 149 -29.20 7.59 -8.14
CA ALA A 149 -30.03 6.89 -9.11
C ALA A 149 -29.64 5.41 -9.23
N ALA A 150 -30.55 4.58 -9.74
CA ALA A 150 -30.29 3.13 -9.89
C ALA A 150 -29.07 2.82 -10.79
N GLN A 151 -28.85 3.62 -11.82
CA GLN A 151 -27.68 3.50 -12.70
C GLN A 151 -26.35 3.80 -11.99
N ASP A 152 -26.36 4.68 -10.99
CA ASP A 152 -25.18 5.04 -10.22
C ASP A 152 -24.72 3.84 -9.39
N ALA A 153 -25.68 3.12 -8.79
CA ALA A 153 -25.41 1.90 -8.04
C ALA A 153 -24.74 0.81 -8.89
N HIS A 154 -25.20 0.63 -10.14
CA HIS A 154 -24.57 -0.32 -11.05
C HIS A 154 -23.14 0.09 -11.43
N ALA A 155 -22.90 1.39 -11.65
CA ALA A 155 -21.58 1.90 -11.97
C ALA A 155 -20.59 1.77 -10.79
N VAL A 156 -21.03 2.12 -9.57
CA VAL A 156 -20.23 1.97 -8.35
C VAL A 156 -19.96 0.49 -8.06
N GLU A 157 -20.97 -0.39 -8.21
CA GLU A 157 -20.79 -1.84 -8.06
C GLU A 157 -19.68 -2.36 -8.98
N GLY A 158 -19.75 -2.05 -10.27
CA GLY A 158 -18.74 -2.49 -11.23
C GLY A 158 -17.34 -2.03 -10.85
N LEU A 159 -17.21 -0.80 -10.36
CA LEU A 159 -15.94 -0.24 -9.91
C LEU A 159 -15.43 -0.92 -8.63
N LEU A 160 -16.29 -1.21 -7.66
CA LEU A 160 -15.93 -1.92 -6.43
C LEU A 160 -15.54 -3.38 -6.70
N ARG A 161 -16.19 -4.03 -7.67
CA ARG A 161 -15.78 -5.37 -8.12
C ARG A 161 -14.37 -5.36 -8.70
N ASP A 162 -14.07 -4.40 -9.58
CA ASP A 162 -12.72 -4.24 -10.15
C ASP A 162 -11.66 -3.96 -9.07
N PHE A 163 -12.02 -3.17 -8.04
CA PHE A 163 -11.14 -2.88 -6.91
C PHE A 163 -10.90 -4.12 -6.04
N LEU A 164 -11.96 -4.81 -5.64
CA LEU A 164 -11.90 -5.93 -4.70
C LEU A 164 -11.29 -7.21 -5.31
N SER A 165 -11.41 -7.40 -6.62
CA SER A 165 -10.85 -8.56 -7.32
C SER A 165 -9.42 -8.36 -7.83
N TRP A 166 -8.70 -7.36 -7.33
CA TRP A 166 -7.33 -7.09 -7.77
C TRP A 166 -6.37 -8.18 -7.29
N GLU A 167 -5.47 -8.58 -8.20
CA GLU A 167 -4.35 -9.48 -7.95
C GLU A 167 -3.06 -8.84 -8.50
N PRO A 168 -1.90 -9.00 -7.83
CA PRO A 168 -0.62 -8.61 -8.39
C PRO A 168 -0.34 -9.30 -9.72
N VAL A 169 0.04 -8.53 -10.74
CA VAL A 169 0.44 -9.06 -12.05
C VAL A 169 1.96 -9.11 -12.11
N ILE A 170 2.54 -10.30 -11.98
CA ILE A 170 3.98 -10.49 -12.09
C ILE A 170 4.38 -10.51 -13.57
N PRO A 171 5.30 -9.63 -14.02
CA PRO A 171 5.76 -9.62 -15.41
C PRO A 171 6.37 -10.96 -15.83
N THR A 172 6.05 -11.39 -17.04
CA THR A 172 6.61 -12.60 -17.66
C THR A 172 7.18 -12.29 -19.04
N ASP A 173 8.19 -13.05 -19.44
CA ASP A 173 8.76 -13.02 -20.78
C ASP A 173 7.84 -13.72 -21.80
N ARG A 174 8.27 -13.74 -23.07
CA ARG A 174 7.50 -14.38 -24.16
C ARG A 174 7.29 -15.89 -23.99
N LYS A 175 8.06 -16.54 -23.12
CA LYS A 175 7.98 -17.99 -22.82
C LYS A 175 7.16 -18.26 -21.54
N GLY A 176 6.62 -17.23 -20.90
CA GLY A 176 5.88 -17.35 -19.65
C GLY A 176 6.77 -17.52 -18.41
N LYS A 177 8.10 -17.34 -18.53
CA LYS A 177 8.99 -17.28 -17.38
C LYS A 177 8.91 -15.89 -16.75
N ILE A 178 9.06 -15.77 -15.44
CA ILE A 178 9.10 -14.47 -14.78
C ILE A 178 10.21 -13.60 -15.34
N ASP A 179 9.85 -12.38 -15.71
CA ASP A 179 10.78 -11.32 -16.05
C ASP A 179 11.27 -10.67 -14.74
N LEU A 180 12.45 -11.09 -14.30
CA LEU A 180 13.07 -10.61 -13.05
C LEU A 180 13.30 -9.10 -13.07
N LYS A 181 13.63 -8.51 -14.23
CA LYS A 181 13.83 -7.08 -14.37
C LYS A 181 12.51 -6.31 -14.26
N GLY A 182 11.47 -6.83 -14.90
CA GLY A 182 10.10 -6.34 -14.73
C GLY A 182 9.64 -6.42 -13.28
N PHE A 183 9.90 -7.55 -12.61
CA PHE A 183 9.58 -7.73 -11.20
C PHE A 183 10.37 -6.78 -10.29
N ALA A 184 11.66 -6.55 -10.55
CA ALA A 184 12.46 -5.56 -9.85
C ALA A 184 11.89 -4.14 -10.00
N THR A 185 11.40 -3.79 -11.20
CA THR A 185 10.74 -2.51 -11.48
C THR A 185 9.42 -2.37 -10.72
N LEU A 186 8.68 -3.47 -10.52
CA LEU A 186 7.45 -3.50 -9.72
C LEU A 186 7.74 -3.34 -8.22
N LEU A 187 8.81 -3.96 -7.71
CA LEU A 187 9.13 -3.98 -6.29
C LEU A 187 9.81 -2.68 -5.81
N ALA A 188 10.65 -2.07 -6.64
CA ALA A 188 11.37 -0.83 -6.34
C ALA A 188 10.50 0.32 -5.79
N PRO A 189 9.35 0.70 -6.40
CA PRO A 189 8.50 1.75 -5.85
C PRO A 189 7.89 1.41 -4.48
N LEU A 190 7.60 0.13 -4.20
CA LEU A 190 7.09 -0.32 -2.90
C LEU A 190 8.16 -0.26 -1.82
N CYS A 191 9.39 -0.68 -2.15
CA CYS A 191 10.54 -0.50 -1.24
C CYS A 191 10.80 1.00 -0.96
N ARG A 192 10.66 1.87 -1.97
CA ARG A 192 10.76 3.33 -1.74
C ARG A 192 9.65 3.87 -0.86
N MET A 193 8.43 3.33 -0.98
CA MET A 193 7.32 3.69 -0.11
C MET A 193 7.67 3.33 1.34
N LEU A 194 8.17 2.12 1.60
CA LEU A 194 8.65 1.71 2.92
C LEU A 194 9.75 2.63 3.45
N ARG A 195 10.75 2.97 2.61
CA ARG A 195 11.81 3.93 3.00
C ARG A 195 11.21 5.26 3.43
N ASN A 196 10.28 5.81 2.64
CA ASN A 196 9.67 7.10 2.93
C ASN A 196 8.82 7.06 4.21
N ASP A 197 8.12 5.95 4.47
CA ASP A 197 7.38 5.75 5.71
C ASP A 197 8.32 5.75 6.91
N VAL A 198 9.47 5.08 6.81
CA VAL A 198 10.50 5.10 7.87
C VAL A 198 11.11 6.50 8.01
N THR A 199 11.43 7.20 6.92
CA THR A 199 11.93 8.58 6.98
C THR A 199 10.95 9.52 7.68
N ASP A 200 9.65 9.40 7.39
CA ASP A 200 8.63 10.17 8.10
C ASP A 200 8.46 9.69 9.54
N ALA A 201 8.73 8.41 9.80
CA ALA A 201 8.68 7.86 11.14
C ALA A 201 9.63 8.56 12.09
N LEU A 202 10.87 8.72 11.64
CA LEU A 202 11.99 9.32 12.37
C LEU A 202 11.79 10.80 12.71
N LYS A 203 10.90 11.51 12.01
CA LYS A 203 10.55 12.90 12.34
C LYS A 203 9.74 13.00 13.64
N GLY A 204 9.00 11.94 13.99
CA GLY A 204 8.23 11.87 15.23
C GLY A 204 9.08 11.33 16.36
N SER A 205 9.43 12.17 17.34
CA SER A 205 10.30 11.78 18.46
C SER A 205 9.75 10.63 19.32
N ALA A 206 8.44 10.39 19.30
CA ALA A 206 7.78 9.28 20.00
C ALA A 206 7.74 7.97 19.19
N SER A 207 8.21 7.97 17.94
CA SER A 207 8.20 6.78 17.09
C SER A 207 9.17 5.70 17.61
N PRO A 208 8.77 4.42 17.67
CA PRO A 208 9.67 3.31 17.97
C PRO A 208 10.88 3.25 17.03
N LEU A 209 10.72 3.72 15.79
CA LEU A 209 11.78 3.72 14.77
C LEU A 209 12.95 4.64 15.15
N VAL A 210 12.72 5.68 15.96
CA VAL A 210 13.80 6.57 16.43
C VAL A 210 14.78 5.80 17.32
N GLN A 211 14.26 5.00 18.24
CA GLN A 211 15.10 4.19 19.13
C GLN A 211 15.80 3.08 18.34
N LEU A 212 15.08 2.43 17.42
CA LEU A 212 15.66 1.43 16.52
C LEU A 212 16.83 2.00 15.67
N ALA A 213 16.66 3.21 15.12
CA ALA A 213 17.71 3.89 14.36
C ALA A 213 18.94 4.20 15.22
N LYS A 214 18.72 4.63 16.46
CA LYS A 214 19.79 4.88 17.42
C LYS A 214 20.59 3.61 17.73
N ASP A 215 19.90 2.50 18.01
CA ASP A 215 20.55 1.23 18.33
C ASP A 215 21.33 0.68 17.13
N TRP A 216 20.75 0.77 15.93
CA TRP A 216 21.41 0.38 14.69
C TRP A 216 22.69 1.19 14.42
N ARG A 217 22.68 2.51 14.65
CA ARG A 217 23.88 3.36 14.53
C ARG A 217 24.95 2.97 15.52
N GLN A 218 24.57 2.79 16.79
CA GLN A 218 25.51 2.45 17.85
C GLN A 218 26.21 1.11 17.59
N LEU A 219 25.49 0.14 17.04
CA LEU A 219 26.01 -1.22 16.85
C LEU A 219 26.72 -1.43 15.52
N LEU A 220 26.28 -0.79 14.44
CA LEU A 220 26.70 -1.13 13.09
C LEU A 220 27.31 0.06 12.32
N PHE A 221 26.68 1.23 12.36
CA PHE A 221 27.07 2.37 11.54
C PHE A 221 26.95 3.71 12.30
N PRO A 222 27.95 4.08 13.13
CA PRO A 222 27.84 5.22 14.04
C PRO A 222 27.55 6.57 13.36
N ASP A 223 28.05 6.76 12.14
CA ASP A 223 27.95 8.02 11.40
C ASP A 223 26.79 8.07 10.41
N ALA A 224 25.91 7.06 10.40
CA ALA A 224 24.86 6.96 9.40
C ALA A 224 23.71 7.95 9.63
N SER A 225 23.27 8.64 8.57
CA SER A 225 22.14 9.58 8.62
C SER A 225 20.78 8.87 8.77
N ASP A 226 19.70 9.63 8.99
CA ASP A 226 18.32 9.08 9.00
C ASP A 226 17.94 8.50 7.64
N GLU A 227 18.37 9.14 6.55
CA GLU A 227 18.16 8.65 5.19
C GLU A 227 18.89 7.33 4.95
N GLN A 228 20.14 7.21 5.42
CA GLN A 228 20.92 5.98 5.28
C GLN A 228 20.31 4.83 6.10
N PHE A 229 19.83 5.11 7.32
CA PHE A 229 19.12 4.12 8.11
C PHE A 229 17.81 3.69 7.45
N ALA A 230 16.97 4.63 7.01
CA ALA A 230 15.70 4.33 6.36
C ALA A 230 15.88 3.51 5.07
N ASP A 231 16.92 3.81 4.30
CA ASP A 231 17.27 3.08 3.09
C ASP A 231 17.72 1.65 3.40
N ALA A 232 18.62 1.48 4.39
CA ALA A 232 19.07 0.16 4.85
C ALA A 232 17.91 -0.67 5.42
N TYR A 233 17.03 -0.06 6.21
CA TYR A 233 15.82 -0.68 6.75
C TYR A 233 14.97 -1.23 5.60
N ALA A 234 14.60 -0.38 4.64
CA ALA A 234 13.66 -0.74 3.58
C ALA A 234 14.19 -1.86 2.68
N GLN A 235 15.47 -1.79 2.31
CA GLN A 235 16.11 -2.85 1.52
C GLN A 235 16.20 -4.15 2.33
N THR A 236 16.64 -4.10 3.59
CA THR A 236 16.79 -5.31 4.43
C THR A 236 15.46 -6.04 4.58
N VAL A 237 14.38 -5.34 4.92
CA VAL A 237 13.06 -5.94 5.05
C VAL A 237 12.58 -6.51 3.72
N THR A 238 12.68 -5.75 2.62
CA THR A 238 12.24 -6.19 1.29
C THR A 238 12.95 -7.48 0.84
N PHE A 239 14.28 -7.53 0.98
CA PHE A 239 15.06 -8.69 0.56
C PHE A 239 14.92 -9.88 1.52
N ALA A 240 14.76 -9.65 2.82
CA ALA A 240 14.46 -10.73 3.77
C ALA A 240 13.13 -11.40 3.43
N LEU A 241 12.08 -10.63 3.12
CA LEU A 241 10.79 -11.17 2.68
C LEU A 241 10.90 -11.95 1.37
N LEU A 242 11.68 -11.43 0.41
CA LEU A 242 11.89 -12.08 -0.88
C LEU A 242 12.67 -13.39 -0.72
N LEU A 243 13.71 -13.40 0.10
CA LEU A 243 14.50 -14.60 0.40
C LEU A 243 13.64 -15.64 1.12
N GLY A 244 12.92 -15.24 2.17
CA GLY A 244 11.98 -16.11 2.87
C GLY A 244 10.95 -16.73 1.93
N ARG A 245 10.40 -15.96 0.98
CA ARG A 245 9.52 -16.49 -0.07
C ARG A 245 10.22 -17.52 -0.96
N SER A 246 11.43 -17.23 -1.41
CA SER A 246 12.20 -18.14 -2.27
C SER A 246 12.55 -19.46 -1.59
N GLU A 247 12.74 -19.44 -0.28
CA GLU A 247 13.08 -20.59 0.56
C GLU A 247 11.86 -21.37 1.05
N GLY A 248 10.65 -20.94 0.67
CA GLY A 248 9.43 -21.73 0.84
C GLY A 248 8.42 -21.16 1.84
N ALA A 249 8.58 -19.93 2.33
CA ALA A 249 7.55 -19.27 3.14
C ALA A 249 6.22 -19.18 2.36
N ASN A 250 5.22 -19.94 2.81
CA ASN A 250 3.91 -20.04 2.17
C ASN A 250 2.81 -20.46 3.17
N PRO A 251 1.75 -19.65 3.38
CA PRO A 251 1.57 -18.30 2.87
C PRO A 251 2.69 -17.37 3.37
N LEU A 252 3.04 -16.35 2.58
CA LEU A 252 4.05 -15.38 2.99
C LEU A 252 3.45 -14.38 3.99
N THR A 253 3.92 -14.47 5.22
CA THR A 253 3.71 -13.55 6.35
C THR A 253 5.06 -13.20 6.98
N LEU A 254 5.13 -12.16 7.81
CA LEU A 254 6.34 -11.85 8.61
C LEU A 254 6.79 -13.08 9.41
N ASP A 255 5.90 -13.66 10.22
CA ASP A 255 6.19 -14.85 11.02
C ASP A 255 6.74 -16.02 10.17
N SER A 256 6.12 -16.29 9.02
CA SER A 256 6.56 -17.39 8.15
C SER A 256 7.91 -17.11 7.50
N ALA A 257 8.20 -15.85 7.16
CA ALA A 257 9.48 -15.44 6.59
C ALA A 257 10.57 -15.52 7.66
N GLU A 258 10.32 -14.98 8.86
CA GLU A 258 11.22 -15.09 10.01
C GLU A 258 11.55 -16.55 10.35
N ALA A 259 10.53 -17.41 10.43
CA ALA A 259 10.69 -18.83 10.73
C ALA A 259 11.46 -19.58 9.63
N THR A 260 11.21 -19.27 8.36
CA THR A 260 11.93 -19.87 7.22
C THR A 260 13.40 -19.46 7.26
N LEU A 261 13.67 -18.16 7.39
CA LEU A 261 15.02 -17.62 7.47
C LEU A 261 15.79 -18.11 8.70
N ALA A 262 15.12 -18.40 9.82
CA ALA A 262 15.80 -18.92 11.02
C ALA A 262 16.53 -20.25 10.78
N THR A 263 16.16 -21.00 9.73
CA THR A 263 16.76 -22.30 9.43
C THR A 263 18.19 -22.20 8.87
N GLN A 264 18.47 -21.19 8.04
CA GLN A 264 19.76 -21.04 7.34
C GLN A 264 20.37 -19.64 7.48
N HIS A 265 19.56 -18.63 7.81
CA HIS A 265 19.90 -17.21 7.85
C HIS A 265 19.53 -16.58 9.20
N ASN A 266 19.96 -17.20 10.31
CA ASN A 266 19.55 -16.78 11.67
C ASN A 266 19.78 -15.28 11.93
N LEU A 267 20.90 -14.71 11.46
CA LEU A 267 21.17 -13.27 11.64
C LEU A 267 20.16 -12.39 10.90
N LEU A 268 19.79 -12.75 9.67
CA LEU A 268 18.78 -12.04 8.89
C LEU A 268 17.38 -12.21 9.48
N SER A 269 17.05 -13.42 9.96
CA SER A 269 15.80 -13.68 10.69
C SER A 269 15.67 -12.77 11.92
N ARG A 270 16.73 -12.65 12.73
CA ARG A 270 16.74 -11.73 13.88
C ARG A 270 16.69 -10.27 13.48
N ALA A 271 17.37 -9.88 12.40
CA ALA A 271 17.27 -8.53 11.88
C ALA A 271 15.84 -8.21 11.44
N LEU A 272 15.20 -9.10 10.68
CA LEU A 272 13.80 -8.94 10.25
C LEU A 272 12.89 -8.77 11.48
N GLN A 273 12.98 -9.68 12.46
CA GLN A 273 12.20 -9.65 13.69
C GLN A 273 12.32 -8.31 14.45
N VAL A 274 13.53 -7.76 14.55
CA VAL A 274 13.76 -6.48 15.24
C VAL A 274 13.27 -5.30 14.40
N LEU A 275 13.48 -5.32 13.09
CA LEU A 275 13.04 -4.23 12.21
C LEU A 275 11.51 -4.19 12.10
N THR A 276 10.84 -5.33 12.23
CA THR A 276 9.38 -5.46 12.11
C THR A 276 8.70 -5.79 13.44
N ASP A 277 9.25 -5.30 14.56
CA ASP A 277 8.58 -5.40 15.85
C ASP A 277 7.17 -4.76 15.79
N PRO A 278 6.22 -5.13 16.67
CA PRO A 278 4.83 -4.66 16.57
C PRO A 278 4.67 -3.13 16.55
N GLY A 279 5.54 -2.39 17.25
CA GLY A 279 5.52 -0.92 17.24
C GLY A 279 6.00 -0.35 15.90
N ALA A 280 7.10 -0.87 15.37
CA ALA A 280 7.60 -0.48 14.05
C ALA A 280 6.63 -0.88 12.92
N GLN A 281 6.10 -2.11 12.97
CA GLN A 281 5.12 -2.63 12.03
C GLN A 281 3.84 -1.77 12.00
N ALA A 282 3.33 -1.40 13.18
CA ALA A 282 2.16 -0.53 13.28
C ALA A 282 2.39 0.83 12.64
N GLU A 283 3.65 1.30 12.52
CA GLU A 283 4.04 2.52 11.83
C GLU A 283 4.31 2.34 10.31
N MET A 284 4.53 1.11 9.82
CA MET A 284 4.87 0.79 8.41
C MET A 284 3.86 -0.11 7.67
N SER A 285 2.72 -0.44 8.28
CA SER A 285 1.77 -1.46 7.80
C SER A 285 1.44 -1.35 6.30
N ALA A 286 1.10 -0.15 5.82
CA ALA A 286 0.70 0.04 4.43
C ALA A 286 1.77 -0.42 3.41
N SER A 287 3.03 -0.04 3.63
CA SER A 287 4.13 -0.46 2.75
C SER A 287 4.49 -1.94 2.93
N LEU A 288 4.48 -2.43 4.18
CA LEU A 288 4.79 -3.83 4.49
C LEU A 288 3.77 -4.80 3.89
N ASP A 289 2.48 -4.51 4.02
CA ASP A 289 1.41 -5.37 3.51
C ASP A 289 1.44 -5.44 1.97
N LEU A 290 1.77 -4.34 1.29
CA LEU A 290 1.99 -4.33 -0.15
C LEU A 290 3.19 -5.17 -0.58
N LEU A 291 4.33 -5.03 0.12
CA LEU A 291 5.52 -5.84 -0.13
C LEU A 291 5.19 -7.33 0.05
N LEU A 292 4.57 -7.72 1.16
CA LEU A 292 4.13 -9.08 1.40
C LEU A 292 3.20 -9.58 0.29
N ARG A 293 2.18 -8.80 -0.08
CA ARG A 293 1.19 -9.17 -1.10
C ARG A 293 1.82 -9.40 -2.47
N VAL A 294 2.72 -8.52 -2.89
CA VAL A 294 3.38 -8.58 -4.21
C VAL A 294 4.45 -9.68 -4.23
N ILE A 295 5.26 -9.81 -3.18
CA ILE A 295 6.28 -10.87 -3.09
C ILE A 295 5.61 -12.26 -3.02
N ALA A 296 4.49 -12.39 -2.30
CA ALA A 296 3.76 -13.66 -2.21
C ALA A 296 3.29 -14.19 -3.58
N ALA A 297 3.03 -13.30 -4.54
CA ALA A 297 2.59 -13.69 -5.89
C ALA A 297 3.71 -14.32 -6.74
N VAL A 298 4.97 -14.20 -6.31
CA VAL A 298 6.11 -14.82 -6.99
C VAL A 298 6.26 -16.29 -6.54
N PRO A 299 6.39 -17.26 -7.47
CA PRO A 299 6.68 -18.66 -7.15
C PRO A 299 8.03 -18.81 -6.41
N PRO A 300 8.15 -19.70 -5.39
CA PRO A 300 9.39 -19.86 -4.63
C PRO A 300 10.63 -20.19 -5.49
N ALA A 301 10.46 -21.03 -6.52
CA ALA A 301 11.54 -21.44 -7.42
C ALA A 301 12.02 -20.35 -8.40
N THR A 302 11.53 -19.11 -8.29
CA THR A 302 11.88 -18.01 -9.21
C THR A 302 13.37 -17.65 -9.16
N PHE A 303 14.00 -17.79 -7.99
CA PHE A 303 15.40 -17.44 -7.76
C PHE A 303 16.33 -18.65 -7.71
N THR A 304 15.91 -19.80 -8.25
CA THR A 304 16.77 -20.98 -8.36
C THR A 304 17.27 -21.13 -9.80
N GLY A 305 18.56 -21.41 -9.98
CA GLY A 305 19.14 -21.62 -11.31
C GLY A 305 20.65 -21.46 -11.39
N PRO A 306 21.28 -21.90 -12.49
CA PRO A 306 22.74 -21.93 -12.65
C PRO A 306 23.39 -20.55 -12.85
N GLU A 307 22.61 -19.52 -13.19
CA GLU A 307 23.12 -18.19 -13.55
C GLU A 307 23.08 -17.18 -12.40
N ASP A 308 22.97 -17.61 -11.15
CA ASP A 308 22.87 -16.72 -9.98
C ASP A 308 21.82 -15.59 -10.19
N PRO A 309 20.53 -15.94 -10.34
CA PRO A 309 19.47 -14.99 -10.64
C PRO A 309 19.32 -13.89 -9.58
N TRP A 310 19.84 -14.11 -8.37
CA TRP A 310 19.86 -13.14 -7.28
C TRP A 310 20.73 -11.93 -7.60
N LEU A 311 21.94 -12.14 -8.11
CA LEU A 311 22.86 -11.04 -8.41
C LEU A 311 22.27 -10.11 -9.48
N TYR A 312 21.77 -10.67 -10.58
CA TYR A 312 21.16 -9.89 -11.66
C TYR A 312 19.89 -9.18 -11.22
N PHE A 313 19.03 -9.86 -10.45
CA PHE A 313 17.84 -9.23 -9.88
C PHE A 313 18.20 -8.06 -8.97
N TYR A 314 19.21 -8.21 -8.11
CA TYR A 314 19.65 -7.17 -7.20
C TYR A 314 20.20 -5.95 -7.98
N GLU A 315 20.97 -6.15 -9.05
CA GLU A 315 21.46 -5.06 -9.90
C GLU A 315 20.32 -4.32 -10.61
N ASP A 316 19.36 -5.06 -11.22
CA ASP A 316 18.18 -4.47 -11.86
C ASP A 316 17.29 -3.74 -10.83
N PHE A 317 17.16 -4.28 -9.61
CA PHE A 317 16.44 -3.64 -8.51
C PHE A 317 17.08 -2.33 -8.10
N LEU A 318 18.40 -2.30 -7.84
CA LEU A 318 19.09 -1.07 -7.48
C LEU A 318 18.95 -0.02 -8.59
N ALA A 319 19.07 -0.44 -9.85
CA ALA A 319 18.88 0.46 -10.99
C ALA A 319 17.46 1.06 -11.04
N ALA A 320 16.42 0.31 -10.67
CA ALA A 320 15.05 0.80 -10.59
C ALA A 320 14.76 1.63 -9.33
N TYR A 321 15.38 1.26 -8.21
CA TYR A 321 15.21 1.86 -6.90
C TYR A 321 15.88 3.24 -6.80
N ASP A 322 17.12 3.36 -7.31
CA ASP A 322 17.98 4.55 -7.17
C ASP A 322 17.89 5.55 -8.34
N GLN A 323 16.86 5.52 -9.19
CA GLN A 323 16.75 6.39 -10.39
C GLN A 323 16.87 7.92 -10.12
N ASN A 324 16.85 8.38 -8.86
CA ASN A 324 17.12 9.76 -8.46
C ASN A 324 18.52 10.02 -7.83
N CYS A 325 19.34 9.00 -7.56
CA CYS A 325 20.73 9.15 -7.07
C CYS A 325 21.75 9.40 -8.19
N ALA A 326 21.34 9.37 -9.46
CA ALA A 326 22.21 9.56 -10.63
C ALA A 326 22.74 11.01 -10.82
N ARG A 327 22.67 11.88 -9.81
CA ARG A 327 23.09 13.30 -9.91
C ARG A 327 24.03 13.81 -8.80
N THR A 328 24.63 12.92 -8.02
CA THR A 328 25.75 13.28 -7.14
C THR A 328 27.01 12.56 -7.62
N PRO A 329 27.92 13.23 -8.37
CA PRO A 329 29.24 12.70 -8.61
C PRO A 329 30.06 12.88 -7.32
N GLY A 330 29.80 12.02 -6.34
CA GLY A 330 30.69 11.72 -5.22
C GLY A 330 31.49 10.45 -5.55
N PRO A 331 32.63 10.19 -4.90
CA PRO A 331 33.58 9.20 -5.35
C PRO A 331 32.88 7.87 -5.54
N THR A 332 33.02 7.30 -6.74
CA THR A 332 32.67 5.93 -7.05
C THR A 332 33.48 5.03 -6.14
N ILE A 333 33.03 4.88 -4.90
CA ILE A 333 33.29 3.70 -4.11
C ILE A 333 32.68 2.62 -4.99
N ARG A 334 33.55 1.87 -5.69
CA ARG A 334 33.25 0.49 -6.04
C ARG A 334 32.70 -0.11 -4.74
N ARG A 335 31.36 -0.09 -4.58
CA ARG A 335 30.68 -0.76 -3.48
C ARG A 335 31.21 -2.18 -3.60
N SER A 336 32.08 -2.56 -2.67
CA SER A 336 32.75 -3.84 -2.76
C SER A 336 31.65 -4.88 -2.94
N ARG A 337 31.88 -5.85 -3.81
CA ARG A 337 30.99 -6.99 -4.09
C ARG A 337 30.70 -7.85 -2.84
N SER A 338 30.87 -7.34 -1.62
CA SER A 338 30.93 -8.11 -0.38
C SER A 338 30.21 -7.52 0.84
N SER A 339 29.54 -6.36 0.77
CA SER A 339 28.91 -5.79 1.98
C SER A 339 27.40 -5.99 2.11
N VAL A 340 26.65 -6.14 1.02
CA VAL A 340 25.21 -6.50 1.09
C VAL A 340 25.00 -8.00 0.93
N ALA A 341 25.87 -8.68 0.17
CA ALA A 341 25.97 -10.14 0.11
C ALA A 341 26.55 -10.80 1.39
N LYS A 342 26.74 -10.04 2.48
CA LYS A 342 27.13 -10.61 3.79
C LYS A 342 25.94 -10.96 4.68
N PHE A 343 24.73 -10.56 4.29
CA PHE A 343 23.49 -10.86 4.99
C PHE A 343 22.41 -11.48 4.09
N ALA A 344 22.76 -11.78 2.83
CA ALA A 344 21.91 -12.52 1.89
C ALA A 344 22.49 -13.92 1.67
#